data_AF-A0A259NFR8-F1
#
_entry.id   AF-A0A259NFR8-F1
#
_cell.length_a   1.000
_cell.length_b   1.000
_cell.length_c   1.000
_cell.angle_alpha   90.00
_cell.angle_beta   90.00
_cell.angle_gamma   90.00
#
_symmetry.space_group_name_H-M   'P 1'
#
loop_
_entity.id
_entity.type
_entity.pdbx_description
1 polymer ?
#
loop_
_entity_poly.entity_id
_entity_poly.type
_entity_poly.pdbx_seq_one_letter_code
_entity_poly.pdbx_strand_id
1 'polypeptide(L)' 'NRKLLDNVSAIAWNNLPLNTMEVWTKQVEGVTLEQVKAAFQKYLAMDRMKIVILGAQNK' A
#
# COMPACT_ATOMS: atom_id res chain seq x y z
N ASN A 1 6.46 -13.20 -19.22
CA ASN A 1 7.10 -12.08 -18.48
C ASN A 1 6.26 -10.81 -18.30
N ARG A 2 4.94 -10.81 -18.55
CA ARG A 2 4.08 -9.61 -18.39
C ARG A 2 4.14 -8.98 -16.99
N LYS A 3 4.02 -9.79 -15.93
CA LYS A 3 4.06 -9.32 -14.53
C LYS A 3 5.35 -8.57 -14.16
N LEU A 4 6.49 -8.96 -14.76
CA LEU A 4 7.75 -8.28 -14.51
C LEU A 4 7.74 -6.88 -15.14
N LEU A 5 7.24 -6.77 -16.37
CA LEU A 5 7.10 -5.48 -17.06
C LEU A 5 6.15 -4.54 -16.30
N ASP A 6 5.05 -5.07 -15.77
CA ASP A 6 4.12 -4.28 -14.95
C ASP A 6 4.81 -3.72 -13.70
N ASN A 7 5.58 -4.55 -12.99
CA ASN A 7 6.33 -4.11 -11.80
C ASN A 7 7.42 -3.08 -12.12
N VAL A 8 8.20 -3.30 -13.18
CA VAL A 8 9.26 -2.35 -13.61
C VAL A 8 8.64 -1.02 -14.05
N SER A 9 7.52 -1.05 -14.76
CA SER A 9 6.80 0.15 -15.18
C SER A 9 6.31 0.94 -13.97
N ALA A 10 5.77 0.26 -12.94
CA ALA A 10 5.35 0.88 -11.70
C ALA A 10 6.51 1.51 -10.91
N ILE A 11 7.68 0.86 -10.87
CA ILE A 11 8.91 1.38 -10.23
C ILE A 11 9.34 2.68 -10.91
N ALA A 12 9.42 2.68 -12.24
CA ALA A 12 9.80 3.87 -13.01
C ALA A 12 8.78 5.00 -12.85
N TRP A 13 7.48 4.69 -12.93
CA TRP A 13 6.41 5.67 -12.79
C TRP A 13 6.40 6.37 -11.42
N ASN A 14 6.69 5.63 -10.34
CA ASN A 14 6.71 6.15 -8.98
C ASN A 14 8.10 6.65 -8.54
N ASN A 15 9.07 6.73 -9.46
CA ASN A 15 10.46 7.13 -9.17
C ASN A 15 11.11 6.32 -8.02
N LEU A 16 10.82 5.03 -7.95
CA LEU A 16 11.41 4.14 -6.95
C LEU A 16 12.83 3.74 -7.37
N PRO A 17 13.74 3.46 -6.42
CA PRO A 17 15.08 2.97 -6.72
C PRO A 17 15.06 1.71 -7.61
N LEU A 18 15.99 1.59 -8.56
CA LEU A 18 16.02 0.43 -9.48
C LEU A 18 16.25 -0.91 -8.77
N ASN A 19 16.82 -0.89 -7.56
CA ASN A 19 16.99 -2.08 -6.71
C ASN A 19 15.73 -2.45 -5.91
N THR A 20 14.60 -1.75 -6.10
CA THR A 20 13.34 -1.97 -5.34
C THR A 20 12.94 -3.45 -5.30
N MET A 21 13.01 -4.16 -6.42
CA MET A 21 12.62 -5.58 -6.48
C MET A 21 13.50 -6.49 -5.62
N GLU A 22 14.77 -6.14 -5.44
CA GLU A 22 15.74 -6.91 -4.65
C GLU A 22 15.62 -6.62 -3.16
N VAL A 23 15.35 -5.36 -2.80
CA VAL A 23 15.33 -4.92 -1.40
C VAL A 23 13.95 -5.02 -0.74
N TRP A 24 12.87 -5.03 -1.53
CA TRP A 24 11.50 -5.00 -1.02
C TRP A 24 11.23 -6.11 0.01
N THR A 25 11.59 -7.36 -0.30
CA THR A 25 11.36 -8.49 0.61
C THR A 25 12.06 -8.28 1.94
N LYS A 26 13.32 -7.82 1.93
CA LYS A 26 14.09 -7.52 3.15
C LYS A 26 13.47 -6.39 3.95
N GLN A 27 12.93 -5.36 3.28
CA GLN A 27 12.25 -4.25 3.94
C GLN A 27 10.96 -4.71 4.62
N VAL A 28 10.18 -5.59 3.98
CA VAL A 28 8.96 -6.17 4.55
C VAL A 28 9.28 -7.06 5.76
N GLU A 29 10.31 -7.89 5.67
CA GLU A 29 10.78 -8.73 6.78
C GLU A 29 11.25 -7.91 7.99
N GLY A 30 11.74 -6.70 7.77
CA GLY A 30 12.20 -5.79 8.81
C GLY A 30 11.10 -4.97 9.52
N VAL A 31 9.83 -5.12 9.14
CA VAL A 31 8.72 -4.35 9.74
C VAL A 31 8.44 -4.82 11.17
N THR A 32 8.44 -3.88 12.13
CA THR A 32 8.14 -4.17 13.54
C THR A 32 6.70 -3.80 13.93
N LEU A 33 6.24 -4.35 15.06
CA LEU A 33 4.91 -4.05 15.62
C LEU A 33 4.76 -2.55 15.97
N GLU A 34 5.81 -1.93 16.48
CA GLU A 34 5.82 -0.52 16.85
C GLU A 34 5.66 0.37 15.61
N GLN A 35 6.35 0.04 14.52
CA GLN A 35 6.24 0.75 13.24
C GLN A 35 4.82 0.63 12.67
N VAL A 36 4.21 -0.55 12.76
CA VAL A 36 2.81 -0.75 12.37
C VAL A 36 1.89 0.15 13.20
N LYS A 37 2.00 0.10 14.54
CA LYS A 37 1.18 0.95 15.43
C LYS A 37 1.35 2.43 15.13
N ALA A 38 2.59 2.89 14.93
CA ALA A 38 2.90 4.28 14.61
C ALA A 38 2.33 4.72 13.25
N ALA A 39 2.42 3.88 12.22
CA ALA A 39 1.87 4.17 10.91
C ALA A 39 0.34 4.28 10.95
N PHE A 40 -0.34 3.38 11.67
CA PHE A 40 -1.78 3.46 11.86
C PHE A 40 -2.18 4.75 12.57
N GLN A 41 -1.52 5.11 13.67
CA GLN A 41 -1.80 6.36 14.39
C GLN A 41 -1.56 7.61 13.51
N LYS A 42 -0.56 7.59 12.63
CA LYS A 42 -0.21 8.73 11.78
C LYS A 42 -1.15 8.91 10.59
N TYR A 43 -1.56 7.83 9.94
CA TYR A 43 -2.26 7.90 8.66
C TYR A 43 -3.74 7.50 8.72
N LEU A 44 -4.16 6.72 9.72
CA LEU A 44 -5.56 6.32 9.87
C LEU A 44 -6.28 7.29 10.81
N ALA A 45 -6.96 8.28 10.24
CA ALA A 45 -7.77 9.25 10.95
C ALA A 45 -9.25 8.81 10.95
N MET A 46 -9.77 8.38 12.09
CA MET A 46 -11.13 7.82 12.22
C MET A 46 -12.22 8.83 11.82
N ASP A 47 -12.00 10.12 12.12
CA ASP A 47 -12.88 11.24 11.77
C ASP A 47 -12.95 11.51 10.25
N ARG A 48 -12.04 10.94 9.47
CA ARG A 48 -12.01 11.06 8.00
C ARG A 48 -12.45 9.79 7.27
N MET A 49 -12.90 8.77 7.99
CA MET A 49 -13.32 7.50 7.41
C MET A 49 -14.65 7.65 6.68
N LYS A 50 -14.70 7.18 5.43
CA LYS A 50 -15.94 7.14 4.63
C LYS A 50 -16.42 5.71 4.55
N ILE A 51 -17.65 5.46 5.00
CA ILE A 51 -18.33 4.19 4.86
C ILE A 51 -19.45 4.38 3.85
N VAL A 52 -19.41 3.63 2.76
CA VAL A 52 -20.46 3.63 1.73
C VAL A 52 -21.24 2.33 1.85
N ILE A 53 -22.53 2.42 2.16
CA ILE A 53 -23.44 1.28 2.22
C ILE A 53 -24.37 1.38 1.01
N LEU A 54 -24.44 0.31 0.21
CA LEU A 54 -25.36 0.21 -0.92
C LEU A 54 -26.56 -0.65 -0.50
N GLY A 55 -27.77 -0.09 -0.61
CA GLY A 55 -29.04 -0.81 -0.49
C GLY A 55 -29.84 -0.74 -1.78
N ALA A 56 -30.67 -1.74 -2.06
CA ALA A 56 -31.57 -1.71 -3.20
C ALA A 56 -32.65 -0.61 -3.00
N GLN A 57 -32.99 0.11 -4.07
CA GLN A 57 -34.17 0.98 -4.06
C GLN A 57 -35.41 0.08 -3.97
N ASN A 58 -36.18 0.20 -2.89
CA ASN A 58 -37.52 -0.40 -2.83
C ASN A 58 -38.37 0.18 -3.97
N LYS A 59 -39.03 -0.70 -4.72
CA LYS A 59 -39.93 -0.35 -5.83
C LYS A 59 -41.24 0.24 -5.30
#